data_AF-A0A8H3X3T9-F1
#
_entry.id   AF-A0A8H3X3T9-F1
#
_cell.length_a   1.000
_cell.length_b   1.000
_cell.length_c   1.000
_cell.angle_alpha   90.00
_cell.angle_beta   90.00
_cell.angle_gamma   90.00
#
_symmetry.space_group_name_H-M   'P 1'
#
loop_
_entity.id
_entity.type
_entity.pdbx_description
1 polymer ?
#
loop_
_entity_poly.entity_id
_entity_poly.type
_entity_poly.pdbx_seq_one_letter_code
_entity_poly.pdbx_strand_id
1 'polypeptide(L)'
;MEKYNIRSPQGIPEKDMSDVDNRESENNLFKSPHKRSFMNTSKNKSSSKKAKKQVKREDSPILKKLIQELTSLTYQQVEVPITLQSSVSEMDVSSLNFLNLYNKIDTAKDNLQRTTHDLIRGYYNFGQAIKQLFDHFRKTCNEDVSNARVNDRIRDQISVQDKLNSKKKGKG
;
A
#
# COMPACT_ATOMS: atom_id res chain seq x y z
N MET A 1 43.03 38.89 -19.67
CA MET A 1 43.03 37.43 -19.85
C MET A 1 43.23 36.79 -18.49
N GLU A 2 42.15 36.47 -17.79
CA GLU A 2 42.18 35.79 -16.49
C GLU A 2 42.38 34.29 -16.69
N LYS A 3 43.33 33.71 -15.96
CA LYS A 3 43.64 32.27 -15.99
C LYS A 3 42.82 31.58 -14.90
N TYR A 4 41.85 30.76 -15.29
CA TYR A 4 41.10 29.91 -14.37
C TYR A 4 41.97 28.71 -13.94
N ASN A 5 42.12 28.56 -12.64
CA ASN A 5 42.93 27.54 -11.98
C ASN A 5 42.03 26.32 -11.67
N ILE A 6 42.21 25.19 -12.37
CA ILE A 6 41.40 23.98 -12.19
C ILE A 6 42.03 23.16 -11.06
N ARG A 7 41.34 23.09 -9.91
CA ARG A 7 41.71 22.21 -8.79
C ARG A 7 40.99 20.86 -8.95
N SER A 8 41.76 19.80 -9.19
CA SER A 8 41.27 18.42 -9.19
C SER A 8 40.78 17.98 -7.80
N PRO A 9 39.70 17.18 -7.70
CA PRO A 9 39.26 16.64 -6.41
C PRO A 9 40.18 15.50 -5.94
N GLN A 10 40.65 15.60 -4.70
CA GLN A 10 41.40 14.55 -3.99
C GLN A 10 40.47 13.43 -3.51
N GLY A 11 41.00 12.20 -3.55
CA GLY A 11 40.28 10.94 -3.45
C GLY A 11 39.60 10.64 -2.11
N ILE A 12 38.57 9.79 -2.22
CA ILE A 12 37.86 9.15 -1.13
C ILE A 12 38.72 7.95 -0.67
N PRO A 13 38.99 7.75 0.63
CA PRO A 13 39.61 6.52 1.10
C PRO A 13 38.58 5.38 1.06
N GLU A 14 38.92 4.29 0.37
CA GLU A 14 38.18 3.04 0.35
C GLU A 14 38.14 2.45 1.77
N LYS A 15 36.94 2.11 2.25
CA LYS A 15 36.76 1.32 3.47
C LYS A 15 36.61 -0.15 3.08
N ASP A 16 37.58 -0.94 3.49
CA ASP A 16 37.59 -2.40 3.47
C ASP A 16 36.30 -2.98 4.08
N MET A 17 35.62 -3.82 3.31
CA MET A 17 34.51 -4.66 3.77
C MET A 17 35.10 -5.99 4.24
N SER A 18 35.25 -6.17 5.55
CA SER A 18 35.62 -7.47 6.11
C SER A 18 34.41 -8.41 6.14
N ASP A 19 34.53 -9.54 5.44
CA ASP A 19 33.62 -10.69 5.49
C ASP A 19 33.47 -11.21 6.94
N VAL A 20 32.24 -11.30 7.44
CA VAL A 20 31.92 -11.99 8.69
C VAL A 20 31.39 -13.38 8.36
N ASP A 21 32.22 -14.37 8.69
CA ASP A 21 31.95 -15.79 8.52
C ASP A 21 30.75 -16.29 9.33
N ASN A 22 29.95 -17.08 8.61
CA ASN A 22 28.91 -18.01 9.03
C ASN A 22 29.41 -19.10 9.99
N ARG A 23 28.68 -19.40 11.09
CA ARG A 23 28.59 -20.76 11.71
C ARG A 23 27.26 -21.03 12.45
N GLU A 24 26.56 -22.07 11.96
CA GLU A 24 25.64 -23.09 12.55
C GLU A 24 25.04 -22.87 13.96
N SER A 25 23.71 -22.97 14.19
CA SER A 25 22.75 -24.10 14.10
C SER A 25 22.94 -25.20 15.15
N GLU A 26 22.08 -25.25 16.19
CA GLU A 26 21.48 -26.46 16.80
C GLU A 26 20.18 -26.05 17.55
N ASN A 27 18.97 -26.46 17.16
CA ASN A 27 18.31 -27.76 17.35
C ASN A 27 18.08 -28.15 18.82
N ASN A 28 16.81 -28.11 19.28
CA ASN A 28 16.19 -29.02 20.27
C ASN A 28 14.69 -28.67 20.40
N LEU A 29 13.81 -29.22 19.55
CA LEU A 29 13.13 -30.51 19.66
C LEU A 29 12.27 -30.70 20.93
N PHE A 30 10.97 -30.61 20.70
CA PHE A 30 9.83 -31.16 21.44
C PHE A 30 10.14 -32.35 22.37
N LYS A 31 9.66 -32.27 23.61
CA LYS A 31 9.37 -33.44 24.47
C LYS A 31 7.89 -33.46 24.89
N SER A 32 7.15 -34.39 24.29
CA SER A 32 5.91 -35.03 24.79
C SER A 32 6.31 -36.33 25.56
N PRO A 33 5.45 -37.19 26.16
CA PRO A 33 4.03 -37.13 26.53
C PRO A 33 3.77 -37.51 28.03
N HIS A 34 2.59 -37.23 28.57
CA HIS A 34 2.07 -37.97 29.74
C HIS A 34 0.81 -38.76 29.35
N LYS A 35 1.00 -40.07 29.17
CA LYS A 35 -0.02 -41.12 29.18
C LYS A 35 -0.15 -41.67 30.60
N ARG A 36 -1.38 -41.81 31.09
CA ARG A 36 -1.89 -42.83 32.04
C ARG A 36 -3.41 -42.58 32.16
N SER A 37 -4.33 -43.54 32.30
CA SER A 37 -4.45 -44.97 32.01
C SER A 37 -5.77 -45.38 32.71
N PHE A 38 -6.76 -45.78 31.92
CA PHE A 38 -7.86 -46.74 32.18
C PHE A 38 -8.48 -46.91 33.58
N MET A 39 -9.81 -46.75 33.65
CA MET A 39 -10.67 -47.78 34.28
C MET A 39 -12.00 -47.89 33.52
N ASN A 40 -12.32 -49.11 33.11
CA ASN A 40 -13.40 -49.50 32.20
C ASN A 40 -14.58 -50.07 32.99
N THR A 41 -15.81 -49.83 32.52
CA THR A 41 -16.97 -50.77 32.41
C THR A 41 -18.13 -49.95 31.82
N SER A 42 -18.91 -50.31 30.81
CA SER A 42 -19.46 -51.62 30.46
C SER A 42 -19.97 -51.58 28.99
N LYS A 43 -19.63 -52.62 28.22
CA LYS A 43 -20.48 -53.32 27.24
C LYS A 43 -21.51 -52.48 26.44
N ASN A 44 -21.28 -52.32 25.13
CA ASN A 44 -21.96 -53.15 24.13
C ASN A 44 -21.52 -52.87 22.69
N LYS A 45 -21.54 -53.97 21.94
CA LYS A 45 -21.11 -54.22 20.56
C LYS A 45 -21.77 -53.30 19.53
N SER A 46 -21.02 -52.86 18.53
CA SER A 46 -21.28 -53.26 17.13
C SER A 46 -20.10 -52.88 16.23
N SER A 47 -19.64 -53.86 15.47
CA SER A 47 -18.62 -53.72 14.44
C SER A 47 -19.28 -53.18 13.19
N SER A 48 -18.85 -52.02 12.70
CA SER A 48 -19.08 -51.61 11.31
C SER A 48 -17.75 -51.27 10.65
N LYS A 49 -17.36 -52.17 9.72
CA LYS A 49 -16.24 -52.01 8.79
C LYS A 49 -16.35 -50.65 8.08
N LYS A 50 -15.28 -49.85 8.13
CA LYS A 50 -15.11 -48.62 7.35
C LYS A 50 -15.09 -48.97 5.85
N ALA A 51 -16.12 -48.59 5.11
CA ALA A 51 -16.00 -48.34 3.67
C ALA A 51 -15.49 -46.92 3.48
N LYS A 52 -14.23 -46.77 3.03
CA LYS A 52 -13.65 -45.48 2.66
C LYS A 52 -14.37 -45.02 1.39
N LYS A 53 -15.40 -44.18 1.52
CA LYS A 53 -16.01 -43.50 0.36
C LYS A 53 -14.90 -42.77 -0.37
N GLN A 54 -14.66 -43.17 -1.61
CA GLN A 54 -13.86 -42.41 -2.54
C GLN A 54 -14.62 -41.10 -2.77
N VAL A 55 -14.21 -40.04 -2.06
CA VAL A 55 -14.69 -38.69 -2.31
C VAL A 55 -14.21 -38.38 -3.71
N LYS A 56 -15.14 -38.43 -4.68
CA LYS A 56 -14.91 -37.84 -5.99
C LYS A 56 -14.50 -36.40 -5.70
N ARG A 57 -13.39 -35.93 -6.26
CA ARG A 57 -12.98 -34.53 -6.17
C ARG A 57 -13.96 -33.73 -7.02
N GLU A 58 -15.18 -33.60 -6.54
CA GLU A 58 -16.13 -32.64 -7.07
C GLU A 58 -15.73 -31.29 -6.49
N ASP A 59 -15.31 -30.40 -7.39
CA ASP A 59 -14.86 -29.06 -7.05
C ASP A 59 -15.86 -28.42 -6.08
N SER A 60 -15.36 -28.02 -4.91
CA SER A 60 -16.19 -27.38 -3.90
C SER A 60 -16.98 -26.24 -4.56
N PRO A 61 -18.33 -26.22 -4.45
CA PRO A 61 -19.13 -25.14 -5.02
C PRO A 61 -18.72 -23.78 -4.43
N ILE A 62 -18.21 -23.79 -3.19
CA ILE A 62 -17.64 -22.62 -2.52
C ILE A 62 -16.34 -22.19 -3.20
N LEU A 63 -15.46 -23.14 -3.55
CA LEU A 63 -14.20 -22.83 -4.24
C LEU A 63 -14.45 -22.29 -5.65
N LYS A 64 -15.39 -22.87 -6.40
CA LYS A 64 -15.81 -22.35 -7.71
C LYS A 64 -16.39 -20.94 -7.60
N LYS A 65 -17.24 -20.70 -6.61
CA LYS A 65 -17.80 -19.36 -6.34
C LYS A 65 -16.71 -18.36 -5.97
N LEU A 66 -15.77 -18.73 -5.10
CA LEU A 66 -14.64 -17.88 -4.72
C LEU A 66 -13.74 -17.56 -5.91
N ILE A 67 -13.40 -18.56 -6.74
CA ILE A 67 -12.60 -18.34 -7.96
C ILE A 67 -13.38 -17.43 -8.91
N GLN A 68 -14.67 -17.65 -9.12
CA GLN A 68 -15.49 -16.80 -9.96
C GLN A 68 -15.58 -15.37 -9.44
N GLU A 69 -15.81 -15.17 -8.14
CA GLU A 69 -15.86 -13.84 -7.52
C GLU A 69 -14.51 -13.12 -7.63
N LEU A 70 -13.40 -13.81 -7.35
CA LEU A 70 -12.05 -13.22 -7.41
C LEU A 70 -11.59 -12.95 -8.86
N THR A 71 -12.00 -13.80 -9.81
CA THR A 71 -11.66 -13.61 -11.23
C THR A 71 -12.58 -12.56 -11.88
N SER A 72 -13.83 -12.46 -11.45
CA SER A 72 -14.77 -11.40 -11.87
C SER A 72 -14.42 -10.05 -11.24
N LEU A 73 -13.76 -10.06 -10.08
CA LEU A 73 -13.04 -8.92 -9.53
C LEU A 73 -11.69 -8.73 -10.27
N THR A 74 -11.70 -8.88 -11.59
CA THR A 74 -10.71 -8.22 -12.41
C THR A 74 -10.88 -6.75 -12.08
N TYR A 75 -9.85 -6.18 -11.44
CA TYR A 75 -9.73 -4.76 -11.25
C TYR A 75 -10.26 -4.11 -12.53
N GLN A 76 -11.32 -3.32 -12.41
CA GLN A 76 -11.30 -2.08 -13.13
C GLN A 76 -10.00 -1.43 -12.66
N GLN A 77 -8.89 -1.76 -13.33
CA GLN A 77 -8.08 -0.71 -13.86
C GLN A 77 -9.09 0.19 -14.54
N VAL A 78 -9.58 1.13 -13.76
CA VAL A 78 -9.72 2.47 -14.25
C VAL A 78 -8.28 2.84 -14.63
N GLU A 79 -7.80 2.28 -15.75
CA GLU A 79 -7.21 3.11 -16.76
C GLU A 79 -8.29 4.15 -16.96
N VAL A 80 -8.24 5.19 -16.12
CA VAL A 80 -8.78 6.48 -16.48
C VAL A 80 -8.05 6.67 -17.79
N PRO A 81 -8.72 6.53 -18.95
CA PRO A 81 -8.10 6.99 -20.16
C PRO A 81 -7.78 8.42 -19.77
N ILE A 82 -6.51 8.79 -19.79
CA ILE A 82 -6.18 10.20 -19.75
C ILE A 82 -6.80 10.66 -21.06
N THR A 83 -8.08 11.01 -21.01
CA THR A 83 -8.77 11.71 -22.06
C THR A 83 -8.06 13.03 -21.97
N LEU A 84 -6.91 13.11 -22.66
CA LEU A 84 -6.45 14.33 -23.24
C LEU A 84 -7.69 14.76 -24.00
N GLN A 85 -8.51 15.59 -23.37
CA GLN A 85 -9.47 16.44 -24.07
C GLN A 85 -8.58 17.37 -24.87
N SER A 86 -8.00 16.79 -25.90
CA SER A 86 -7.23 17.41 -26.94
C SER A 86 -8.31 18.02 -27.81
N SER A 87 -8.95 19.07 -27.31
CA SER A 87 -9.47 20.10 -28.18
C SER A 87 -8.26 20.78 -28.82
N VAL A 88 -7.57 20.05 -29.69
CA VAL A 88 -6.79 20.65 -30.77
C VAL A 88 -7.86 21.28 -31.64
N SER A 89 -8.29 22.48 -31.24
CA SER A 89 -8.91 23.40 -32.17
C SER A 89 -7.93 23.50 -33.33
N GLU A 90 -8.40 23.26 -34.55
CA GLU A 90 -7.58 23.47 -35.74
C GLU A 90 -7.00 24.88 -35.66
N MET A 91 -5.69 24.94 -35.42
CA MET A 91 -5.00 26.21 -35.21
C MET A 91 -4.65 26.71 -36.60
N ASP A 92 -5.18 27.88 -36.96
CA ASP A 92 -4.83 28.50 -38.23
C ASP A 92 -3.30 28.64 -38.34
N VAL A 93 -2.75 28.15 -39.46
CA VAL A 93 -1.31 28.10 -39.72
C VAL A 93 -0.72 29.51 -39.70
N SER A 94 -1.48 30.52 -40.12
CA SER A 94 -1.02 31.91 -40.09
C SER A 94 -0.93 32.50 -38.68
N SER A 95 -1.55 31.84 -37.70
CA SER A 95 -1.58 32.19 -36.28
C SER A 95 -0.57 31.39 -35.42
N LEU A 96 0.19 30.47 -36.02
CA LEU A 96 1.14 29.62 -35.30
C LEU A 96 2.35 30.42 -34.83
N ASN A 97 2.51 30.51 -33.51
CA ASN A 97 3.70 31.07 -32.88
C ASN A 97 4.38 30.01 -32.02
N PHE A 98 5.40 29.36 -32.60
CA PHE A 98 6.14 28.27 -31.95
C PHE A 98 6.84 28.69 -30.66
N LEU A 99 7.33 29.94 -30.56
CA LEU A 99 7.94 30.44 -29.33
C LEU A 99 6.89 30.52 -28.20
N ASN A 100 5.69 31.03 -28.50
CA ASN A 100 4.60 31.05 -27.53
C ASN A 100 4.17 29.64 -27.11
N LEU A 101 4.06 28.70 -28.06
CA LEU A 101 3.74 27.30 -27.76
C LEU A 101 4.81 26.65 -26.88
N TYR A 102 6.09 26.88 -27.18
CA TYR A 102 7.21 26.40 -26.36
C TYR A 102 7.15 26.97 -24.94
N ASN A 103 6.96 28.29 -24.80
CA ASN A 103 6.85 28.95 -23.50
C ASN A 103 5.65 28.42 -22.68
N LYS A 104 4.53 28.07 -23.35
CA LYS A 104 3.39 27.42 -22.68
C LYS A 104 3.74 26.03 -22.16
N ILE A 105 4.49 25.23 -22.92
CA ILE A 105 4.97 23.91 -22.47
C ILE A 105 5.89 24.06 -21.26
N ASP A 106 6.83 25.00 -21.32
CA ASP A 106 7.78 25.25 -20.23
C ASP A 106 7.06 25.71 -18.95
N THR A 107 6.12 26.65 -19.09
CA THR A 107 5.26 27.09 -17.98
C THR A 107 4.43 25.94 -17.40
N ALA A 108 3.86 25.08 -18.25
CA ALA A 108 3.08 23.93 -17.80
C ALA A 108 3.96 22.92 -17.04
N LYS A 109 5.19 22.70 -17.49
CA LYS A 109 6.17 21.84 -16.83
C LYS A 109 6.52 22.37 -15.43
N ASP A 110 6.82 23.66 -15.30
CA ASP A 110 7.10 24.29 -14.00
C ASP A 110 5.92 24.17 -13.04
N ASN A 111 4.70 24.40 -13.53
CA ASN A 111 3.49 24.25 -12.73
C ASN A 111 3.27 22.79 -12.30
N LEU A 112 3.52 21.83 -13.18
CA LEU A 112 3.46 20.40 -12.84
C LEU A 112 4.46 20.08 -11.72
N GLN A 113 5.71 20.50 -11.87
CA GLN A 113 6.75 20.27 -10.86
C GLN A 113 6.37 20.87 -9.51
N ARG A 114 5.86 22.11 -9.50
CA ARG A 114 5.37 22.77 -8.27
C ARG A 114 4.22 21.98 -7.63
N THR A 115 3.23 21.59 -8.43
CA THR A 115 2.06 20.85 -7.95
C THR A 115 2.46 19.48 -7.39
N THR A 116 3.38 18.78 -8.05
CA THR A 116 3.94 17.51 -7.56
C THR A 116 4.65 17.69 -6.23
N HIS A 117 5.47 18.73 -6.09
CA HIS A 117 6.18 19.01 -4.85
C HIS A 117 5.21 19.35 -3.70
N ASP A 118 4.19 20.17 -3.98
CA ASP A 118 3.16 20.53 -2.99
C ASP A 118 2.35 19.31 -2.55
N LEU A 119 2.04 18.39 -3.48
CA LEU A 119 1.37 17.12 -3.17
C LEU A 119 2.22 16.26 -2.23
N ILE A 120 3.51 16.08 -2.54
CA ILE A 120 4.45 15.32 -1.70
C ILE A 120 4.54 15.95 -0.31
N ARG A 121 4.66 17.28 -0.24
CA ARG A 121 4.69 18.01 1.03
C ARG A 121 3.40 17.81 1.83
N GLY A 122 2.25 17.79 1.17
CA GLY A 122 0.95 17.48 1.77
C GLY A 122 0.93 16.10 2.44
N TYR A 123 1.36 15.05 1.73
CA TYR A 123 1.44 13.70 2.28
C TYR A 123 2.42 13.59 3.45
N TYR A 124 3.60 14.20 3.32
CA TYR A 124 4.59 14.22 4.40
C TYR A 124 4.02 14.87 5.67
N ASN A 125 3.43 16.06 5.54
CA ASN A 125 2.83 16.77 6.67
C ASN A 125 1.67 15.97 7.29
N PHE A 126 0.85 15.32 6.45
CA PHE A 126 -0.24 14.47 6.93
C PHE A 126 0.27 13.29 7.74
N GLY A 127 1.29 12.58 7.26
CA GLY A 127 1.95 11.49 8.00
C GLY A 127 2.55 11.98 9.33
N GLN A 128 3.17 13.15 9.35
CA GLN A 128 3.71 13.74 10.57
C GLN A 128 2.61 14.08 11.58
N ALA A 129 1.47 14.61 11.13
CA ALA A 129 0.32 14.87 11.98
C ALA A 129 -0.25 13.56 12.58
N ILE A 130 -0.34 12.50 11.77
CA ILE A 130 -0.75 11.16 12.25
C ILE A 130 0.21 10.67 13.33
N LYS A 131 1.52 10.78 13.08
CA LYS A 131 2.55 10.38 14.05
C LYS A 131 2.42 11.14 15.36
N GLN A 132 2.28 12.47 15.30
CA GLN A 132 2.09 13.29 16.50
C GLN A 132 0.83 12.90 17.28
N LEU A 133 -0.27 12.62 16.58
CA LEU A 133 -1.52 12.20 17.21
C LEU A 133 -1.41 10.81 17.84
N PHE A 134 -0.71 9.88 17.17
CA PHE A 134 -0.43 8.55 17.70
C PHE A 134 0.47 8.64 18.95
N ASP A 135 1.57 9.39 18.88
CA ASP A 135 2.50 9.64 19.99
C ASP A 135 1.76 10.24 21.20
N HIS A 136 0.75 11.09 20.96
CA HIS A 136 -0.12 11.61 22.02
C HIS A 136 -0.93 10.52 22.70
N PHE A 137 -1.63 9.66 21.94
CA PHE A 137 -2.45 8.60 22.54
C PHE A 137 -1.63 7.51 23.22
N ARG A 138 -0.46 7.18 22.66
CA ARG A 138 0.48 6.19 23.22
C ARG A 138 0.98 6.51 24.62
N LYS A 139 0.91 7.78 25.06
CA LYS A 139 1.21 8.17 26.45
C LYS A 139 0.20 7.60 27.44
N THR A 140 -1.01 7.28 26.99
CA THR A 140 -2.15 6.90 27.85
C THR A 140 -2.76 5.55 27.51
N CYS A 141 -2.48 5.00 26.33
CA CYS A 141 -3.09 3.79 25.80
C CYS A 141 -2.03 2.84 25.25
N ASN A 142 -2.38 1.56 25.13
CA ASN A 142 -1.57 0.61 24.36
C ASN A 142 -1.63 0.94 22.86
N GLU A 143 -0.82 0.25 22.07
CA GLU A 143 -0.66 0.52 20.64
C GLU A 143 -1.96 0.33 19.85
N ASP A 144 -2.67 -0.78 20.06
CA ASP A 144 -3.92 -1.09 19.35
C ASP A 144 -5.00 -0.04 19.61
N VAL A 145 -5.18 0.37 20.88
CA VAL A 145 -6.16 1.40 21.26
C VAL A 145 -5.74 2.77 20.73
N SER A 146 -4.43 3.06 20.70
CA SER A 146 -3.93 4.32 20.12
C SER A 146 -4.19 4.39 18.62
N ASN A 147 -3.96 3.30 17.89
CA ASN A 147 -4.26 3.19 16.46
C ASN A 147 -5.75 3.33 16.17
N ALA A 148 -6.61 2.68 16.96
CA ALA A 148 -8.06 2.82 16.83
C ALA A 148 -8.50 4.28 16.98
N ARG A 149 -8.00 4.97 18.02
CA ARG A 149 -8.33 6.40 18.27
C ARG A 149 -7.84 7.35 17.19
N VAL A 150 -6.65 7.10 16.62
CA VAL A 150 -6.16 7.86 15.46
C VAL A 150 -7.10 7.66 14.27
N ASN A 151 -7.46 6.42 13.96
CA ASN A 151 -8.32 6.09 12.83
C ASN A 151 -9.73 6.67 12.97
N ASP A 152 -10.32 6.59 14.17
CA ASP A 152 -11.63 7.17 14.46
C ASP A 152 -11.59 8.69 14.23
N ARG A 153 -10.57 9.37 14.75
CA ARG A 153 -10.42 10.82 14.58
C ARG A 153 -10.21 11.24 13.13
N ILE A 154 -9.41 10.50 12.36
CA ILE A 154 -9.23 10.75 10.93
C ILE A 154 -10.55 10.58 10.18
N ARG A 155 -11.28 9.49 10.47
CA ARG A 155 -12.57 9.19 9.85
C ARG A 155 -13.59 10.29 10.13
N ASP A 156 -13.68 10.75 11.36
CA ASP A 156 -14.59 11.83 11.75
C ASP A 156 -14.29 13.12 10.99
N GLN A 157 -13.01 13.50 10.87
CA GLN A 157 -12.62 14.73 10.18
C GLN A 157 -12.82 14.64 8.66
N ILE A 158 -12.53 13.50 8.04
CA ILE A 158 -12.71 13.31 6.59
C ILE A 158 -14.21 13.19 6.25
N SER A 159 -14.99 12.46 7.04
CA SER A 159 -16.45 12.32 6.82
C SER A 159 -17.19 13.66 6.93
N VAL A 160 -16.71 14.58 7.79
CA VAL A 160 -17.23 15.96 7.88
C VAL A 160 -16.98 16.73 6.57
N GLN A 161 -15.84 16.54 5.91
CA GLN A 161 -15.52 17.23 4.66
C GLN A 161 -16.39 16.77 3.48
N ASP A 162 -16.67 15.48 3.35
CA ASP A 162 -17.51 14.94 2.27
C ASP A 162 -18.96 15.47 2.32
N LYS A 163 -19.49 15.67 3.53
CA LYS A 163 -20.81 16.27 3.77
C LYS A 163 -20.84 17.77 3.43
N LEU A 164 -19.71 18.48 3.56
CA LEU A 164 -19.61 19.91 3.20
C LEU A 164 -19.44 20.10 1.70
N ASN A 165 -18.69 19.22 1.03
CA ASN A 165 -18.45 19.29 -0.42
C ASN A 165 -19.69 18.89 -1.24
N SER A 166 -20.51 17.97 -0.73
CA SER A 166 -21.81 17.60 -1.34
C SER A 166 -22.85 18.73 -1.25
N LYS A 167 -22.91 19.48 -0.15
CA LYS A 167 -23.81 20.64 0.00
C LYS A 167 -23.45 21.82 -0.91
N LYS A 168 -22.18 21.99 -1.27
CA LYS A 168 -21.74 23.06 -2.19
C LYS A 168 -22.09 22.78 -3.66
N LYS A 169 -22.21 21.52 -4.06
CA LYS A 169 -22.57 21.14 -5.45
C LYS A 169 -24.08 21.23 -5.76
N GLY A 170 -24.95 21.36 -4.74
CA GLY A 170 -26.41 21.48 -4.92
C GLY A 170 -26.94 22.91 -4.96
N LYS A 171 -26.06 23.92 -5.06
CA LYS A 171 -26.42 25.34 -5.20
C LYS A 171 -25.67 25.93 -6.39
N GLY A 172 -26.07 25.55 -7.58
CA GLY A 172 -25.58 26.08 -8.86
C GLY A 172 -26.69 25.96 -9.88
#